data_AF-A0A4Z1J410-F1
#
_entry.id   AF-A0A4Z1J410-F1
#
_cell.length_a   1.000
_cell.length_b   1.000
_cell.length_c   1.000
_cell.angle_alpha   90.00
_cell.angle_beta   90.00
_cell.angle_gamma   90.00
#
_symmetry.space_group_name_H-M   'P 1'
#
loop_
_entity.id
_entity.type
_entity.pdbx_description
1 polymer ?
#
loop_
_entity_poly.entity_id
_entity_poly.type
_entity_poly.pdbx_seq_one_letter_code
_entity_poly.pdbx_strand_id
1 'polypeptide(L)'
;MPSLVSSKYLNPAVLLLSAINQHGKSIITMAQQNKKRKYSEDLTPTQRELPSPIIFLARGVKADTRFTVFRQEFHLHSSGLKHHSNYFRTFLDSADKQPAPPFALFKYDYRSVIDEDGSWALMPVSDSPEITDQQLTLVNEPEEEIEALRKLLCAINSKKYRINTADELKRLTRLADYYCALPVVSATLTEALFKSSMFDAIGSYFSKACECHDDCVSLLVLARKLRHGVLFRECLIYTVGKWDSLPDPEKEIIKEDQELYKLVQVKLSVLYELLAKTQGALLWAICEKTIDLNKIVECNHSKGSIGATICMYEAIFDEPSFQDLFRGDGELGELILSLLKKNHHALGCRYEHSGHGIFENTYLCTEIEDDEFPWDLEEIDW
;
A
#
# COMPACT_ATOMS: atom_id res chain seq x y z
N MET A 1 8.64 10.08 51.83
CA MET A 1 10.03 10.28 51.37
C MET A 1 10.90 9.16 51.91
N PRO A 2 11.82 8.56 51.14
CA PRO A 2 11.92 8.45 49.67
C PRO A 2 12.09 6.99 49.17
N SER A 3 12.01 6.85 47.83
CA SER A 3 12.82 5.97 46.92
C SER A 3 12.75 4.44 47.04
N LEU A 4 12.81 3.62 45.98
CA LEU A 4 12.71 3.71 44.51
C LEU A 4 12.97 2.27 43.98
N VAL A 5 12.45 1.96 42.77
CA VAL A 5 13.00 1.02 41.74
C VAL A 5 12.89 -0.50 42.03
N SER A 6 12.51 -1.39 41.10
CA SER A 6 12.01 -1.31 39.71
C SER A 6 11.72 -2.74 39.18
N SER A 7 10.98 -2.78 38.06
CA SER A 7 11.16 -3.67 36.90
C SER A 7 10.25 -4.89 36.80
N LYS A 8 9.35 -4.86 35.81
CA LYS A 8 9.49 -5.61 34.54
C LYS A 8 8.35 -5.24 33.59
N TYR A 9 8.71 -4.86 32.35
CA TYR A 9 8.08 -5.18 31.07
C TYR A 9 8.58 -4.19 30.02
N LEU A 10 9.67 -4.57 29.34
CA LEU A 10 10.13 -3.98 28.08
C LEU A 10 10.70 -5.16 27.28
N ASN A 11 10.11 -5.46 26.12
CA ASN A 11 10.63 -6.41 25.14
C ASN A 11 11.34 -5.60 24.03
N PRO A 12 12.51 -6.03 23.51
CA PRO A 12 13.41 -5.21 22.72
C PRO A 12 13.20 -5.43 21.22
N ALA A 13 12.80 -4.39 20.51
CA ALA A 13 12.86 -4.33 19.03
C ALA A 13 13.04 -2.90 18.49
N VAL A 14 13.48 -1.96 19.33
CA VAL A 14 13.75 -0.57 18.92
C VAL A 14 15.24 -0.33 19.09
N LEU A 15 16.04 -0.75 18.11
CA LEU A 15 17.42 -0.29 17.93
C LEU A 15 17.90 -0.68 16.53
N LEU A 16 17.52 0.09 15.51
CA LEU A 16 18.37 0.38 14.36
C LEU A 16 17.74 1.46 13.48
N LEU A 17 18.58 2.39 13.04
CA LEU A 17 18.33 3.51 12.11
C LEU A 17 17.94 4.86 12.74
N SER A 18 18.85 5.37 13.57
CA SER A 18 19.14 6.80 13.64
C SER A 18 20.59 7.06 13.21
N ALA A 19 20.80 7.58 12.00
CA ALA A 19 21.88 8.52 11.64
C ALA A 19 21.94 8.71 10.11
N ILE A 20 21.74 9.94 9.63
CA ILE A 20 22.74 10.74 8.88
C ILE A 20 22.15 12.16 8.65
N ASN A 21 22.75 13.13 9.37
CA ASN A 21 23.04 14.55 9.07
C ASN A 21 22.04 15.40 8.26
N GLN A 22 21.48 16.52 8.74
CA GLN A 22 22.08 17.76 9.28
C GLN A 22 23.26 18.36 8.49
N HIS A 23 22.96 19.40 7.68
CA HIS A 23 23.64 20.71 7.49
C HIS A 23 23.19 21.32 6.15
N GLY A 24 22.89 22.61 5.98
CA GLY A 24 22.95 23.77 6.86
C GLY A 24 22.20 24.96 6.22
N LYS A 25 21.79 25.90 7.06
CA LYS A 25 21.23 27.20 6.69
C LYS A 25 22.34 28.14 6.21
N SER A 26 22.09 28.98 5.19
CA SER A 26 22.21 30.45 5.33
C SER A 26 22.03 31.27 4.04
N ILE A 27 21.16 32.27 4.18
CA ILE A 27 21.27 33.67 3.75
C ILE A 27 20.98 34.03 2.28
N ILE A 28 19.86 34.76 2.14
CA ILE A 28 19.50 35.66 1.05
C ILE A 28 19.81 37.11 1.48
N THR A 29 20.38 37.88 0.56
CA THR A 29 20.48 39.36 0.53
C THR A 29 20.49 39.74 -0.96
N MET A 30 19.83 40.75 -1.52
CA MET A 30 19.21 41.99 -1.06
C MET A 30 18.10 42.42 -2.04
N ALA A 31 17.11 43.12 -1.48
CA ALA A 31 16.43 44.35 -1.96
C ALA A 31 15.95 44.48 -3.42
N GLN A 32 14.65 44.76 -3.58
CA GLN A 32 14.21 46.00 -4.22
C GLN A 32 12.77 46.37 -3.84
N GLN A 33 12.62 47.65 -3.47
CA GLN A 33 11.42 48.33 -3.02
C GLN A 33 10.45 48.56 -4.19
N ASN A 34 9.12 48.56 -3.95
CA ASN A 34 8.29 49.72 -4.28
C ASN A 34 6.83 49.66 -3.77
N LYS A 35 6.45 50.78 -3.12
CA LYS A 35 5.14 51.47 -3.11
C LYS A 35 3.94 50.87 -2.35
N LYS A 36 3.84 51.32 -1.09
CA LYS A 36 2.69 51.99 -0.44
C LYS A 36 1.28 51.74 -1.03
N ARG A 37 0.43 51.05 -0.28
CA ARG A 37 -0.93 51.51 0.06
C ARG A 37 -1.25 51.18 1.52
N LYS A 38 -1.63 52.23 2.26
CA LYS A 38 -2.10 52.21 3.64
C LYS A 38 -3.56 51.78 3.60
N TYR A 39 -3.90 50.66 4.24
CA TYR A 39 -5.25 50.40 4.71
C TYR A 39 -5.12 49.80 6.10
N SER A 40 -5.62 50.56 7.08
CA SER A 40 -5.79 50.12 8.45
C SER A 40 -7.04 49.25 8.50
N GLU A 41 -6.87 47.96 8.71
CA GLU A 41 -7.93 47.11 9.23
C GLU A 41 -7.37 46.40 10.46
N ASP A 42 -7.97 46.73 11.60
CA ASP A 42 -7.90 45.94 12.82
C ASP A 42 -8.33 44.50 12.49
N LEU A 43 -7.37 43.58 12.39
CA LEU A 43 -7.65 42.15 12.33
C LEU A 43 -7.67 41.62 13.76
N THR A 44 -8.88 41.54 14.31
CA THR A 44 -9.22 40.59 15.38
C THR A 44 -8.73 39.20 15.02
N PRO A 45 -8.21 38.40 15.98
CA PRO A 45 -7.74 37.05 15.69
C PRO A 45 -8.90 36.20 15.17
N THR A 46 -8.79 35.77 13.92
CA THR A 46 -9.68 34.80 13.26
C THR A 46 -9.93 33.61 14.19
N GLN A 47 -11.14 33.49 14.74
CA GLN A 47 -11.65 32.21 15.22
C GLN A 47 -11.69 31.29 14.00
N ARG A 48 -10.73 30.37 13.87
CA ARG A 48 -10.82 29.30 12.87
C ARG A 48 -12.06 28.48 13.22
N GLU A 49 -13.10 28.55 12.39
CA GLU A 49 -14.30 27.74 12.54
C GLU A 49 -13.91 26.26 12.58
N LEU A 50 -14.41 25.53 13.58
CA LEU A 50 -14.14 24.10 13.71
C LEU A 50 -14.83 23.33 12.57
N PRO A 51 -14.19 22.27 12.04
CA PRO A 51 -14.82 21.41 11.04
C PRO A 51 -16.14 20.84 11.54
N SER A 52 -17.11 20.68 10.65
CA SER A 52 -18.37 20.02 10.99
C SER A 52 -18.13 18.54 11.33
N PRO A 53 -18.85 17.96 12.32
CA PRO A 53 -18.68 16.55 12.67
C PRO A 53 -19.05 15.60 11.53
N ILE A 54 -18.24 14.55 11.34
CA ILE A 54 -18.50 13.48 10.36
C ILE A 54 -19.30 12.36 11.05
N ILE A 55 -20.45 12.00 10.49
CA ILE A 55 -21.43 11.12 11.16
C ILE A 55 -21.49 9.74 10.48
N PHE A 56 -21.31 8.67 11.27
CA PHE A 56 -21.48 7.27 10.85
C PHE A 56 -22.60 6.59 11.63
N LEU A 57 -23.85 6.97 11.32
CA LEU A 57 -25.04 6.41 11.95
C LEU A 57 -26.01 5.89 10.89
N ALA A 58 -26.62 4.74 11.18
CA ALA A 58 -27.80 4.30 10.45
C ALA A 58 -29.03 5.14 10.85
N ARG A 59 -30.06 5.14 10.00
CA ARG A 59 -31.31 5.89 10.28
C ARG A 59 -31.92 5.44 11.61
N GLY A 60 -32.22 6.41 12.46
CA GLY A 60 -32.86 6.18 13.77
C GLY A 60 -31.91 5.76 14.89
N VAL A 61 -30.61 5.55 14.60
CA VAL A 61 -29.60 5.25 15.62
C VAL A 61 -29.02 6.56 16.14
N LYS A 62 -28.96 6.72 17.47
CA LYS A 62 -28.28 7.85 18.11
C LYS A 62 -26.80 7.52 18.28
N ALA A 63 -25.91 8.49 18.09
CA ALA A 63 -24.51 8.31 18.45
C ALA A 63 -24.37 8.12 19.96
N ASP A 64 -23.57 7.13 20.35
CA ASP A 64 -23.14 6.92 21.73
C ASP A 64 -21.63 7.12 21.88
N THR A 65 -20.91 7.33 20.77
CA THR A 65 -19.46 7.42 20.71
C THR A 65 -19.04 8.65 19.92
N ARG A 66 -18.10 9.42 20.47
CA ARG A 66 -17.42 10.52 19.79
C ARG A 66 -15.91 10.29 19.79
N PHE A 67 -15.30 10.40 18.62
CA PHE A 67 -13.85 10.52 18.48
C PHE A 67 -13.51 11.95 18.02
N THR A 68 -12.61 12.63 18.71
CA THR A 68 -12.05 13.91 18.30
C THR A 68 -10.60 13.69 17.89
N VAL A 69 -10.35 13.59 16.58
CA VAL A 69 -9.01 13.34 16.06
C VAL A 69 -8.44 14.64 15.54
N PHE A 70 -7.45 15.13 16.28
CA PHE A 70 -6.89 16.47 16.17
C PHE A 70 -7.99 17.53 16.34
N ARG A 71 -8.60 17.97 15.25
CA ARG A 71 -9.69 18.96 15.24
C ARG A 71 -10.96 18.47 14.56
N GLN A 72 -10.95 17.25 14.03
CA GLN A 72 -12.09 16.65 13.35
C GLN A 72 -12.87 15.76 14.32
N GLU A 73 -14.16 16.04 14.48
CA GLU A 73 -15.06 15.20 15.26
C GLU A 73 -15.71 14.11 14.39
N PHE A 74 -15.85 12.91 14.96
CA PHE A 74 -16.52 11.76 14.38
C PHE A 74 -17.60 11.26 15.35
N HIS A 75 -18.84 11.17 14.87
CA HIS A 75 -19.97 10.65 15.65
C HIS A 75 -20.34 9.25 15.17
N LEU A 76 -20.28 8.29 16.09
CA LEU A 76 -20.33 6.86 15.80
C LEU A 76 -21.30 6.16 16.77
N HIS A 77 -21.64 4.92 16.44
CA HIS A 77 -22.26 4.00 17.39
C HIS A 77 -21.29 2.87 17.74
N SER A 78 -21.14 2.58 19.03
CA SER A 78 -20.14 1.65 19.56
C SER A 78 -20.31 0.22 19.08
N SER A 79 -21.54 -0.17 18.69
CA SER A 79 -21.80 -1.53 18.18
C SER A 79 -20.98 -1.87 16.94
N GLY A 80 -20.80 -0.92 16.00
CA GLY A 80 -20.02 -1.15 14.78
C GLY A 80 -18.55 -1.37 15.12
N LEU A 81 -17.99 -0.51 15.98
CA LEU A 81 -16.62 -0.61 16.48
C LEU A 81 -16.37 -1.97 17.15
N LYS A 82 -17.22 -2.37 18.10
CA LYS A 82 -17.06 -3.65 18.82
C LYS A 82 -17.27 -4.88 17.93
N HIS A 83 -18.06 -4.76 16.88
CA HIS A 83 -18.29 -5.86 15.95
C HIS A 83 -17.05 -6.14 15.10
N HIS A 84 -16.37 -5.09 14.62
CA HIS A 84 -15.28 -5.22 13.64
C HIS A 84 -13.86 -4.94 14.18
N SER A 85 -13.73 -4.68 15.48
CA SER A 85 -12.44 -4.45 16.13
C SER A 85 -12.36 -5.13 17.49
N ASN A 86 -11.42 -6.05 17.64
CA ASN A 86 -11.14 -6.71 18.92
C ASN A 86 -10.63 -5.71 19.98
N TYR A 87 -9.90 -4.68 19.54
CA TYR A 87 -9.48 -3.58 20.39
C TYR A 87 -10.69 -2.86 21.00
N PHE A 88 -11.62 -2.37 20.19
CA PHE A 88 -12.77 -1.62 20.71
C PHE A 88 -13.75 -2.51 21.49
N ARG A 89 -13.88 -3.79 21.12
CA ARG A 89 -14.65 -4.78 21.87
C ARG A 89 -14.17 -4.92 23.31
N THR A 90 -12.85 -5.03 23.49
CA THR A 90 -12.22 -5.22 24.81
C THR A 90 -12.13 -3.90 25.55
N PHE A 91 -11.75 -2.83 24.86
CA PHE A 91 -11.38 -1.58 25.49
C PHE A 91 -12.59 -0.73 25.86
N LEU A 92 -13.63 -0.65 25.03
CA LEU A 92 -14.74 0.28 25.30
C LEU A 92 -15.50 -0.06 26.59
N ASP A 93 -15.73 -1.34 26.89
CA ASP A 93 -16.47 -1.79 28.07
C ASP A 93 -15.57 -2.38 29.18
N SER A 94 -14.26 -2.09 29.17
CA SER A 94 -13.36 -2.57 30.23
C SER A 94 -13.81 -2.09 31.61
N ALA A 95 -13.78 -2.99 32.60
CA ALA A 95 -14.19 -2.72 33.99
C ALA A 95 -13.33 -1.63 34.66
N ASP A 96 -12.12 -1.40 34.16
CA ASP A 96 -11.20 -0.38 34.67
C ASP A 96 -11.61 1.04 34.27
N LYS A 97 -12.57 1.20 33.35
CA LYS A 97 -12.99 2.50 32.86
C LYS A 97 -14.08 3.12 33.71
N GLN A 98 -13.88 4.39 34.03
CA GLN A 98 -14.90 5.18 34.70
C GLN A 98 -16.11 5.33 33.76
N PRO A 99 -17.33 5.06 34.25
CA PRO A 99 -18.53 5.25 33.45
C PRO A 99 -18.71 6.74 33.12
N ALA A 100 -19.27 7.01 31.95
CA ALA A 100 -19.60 8.37 31.56
C ALA A 100 -20.57 9.00 32.60
N PRO A 101 -20.39 10.30 32.93
CA PRO A 101 -21.31 11.00 33.81
C PRO A 101 -22.76 10.94 33.29
N PRO A 102 -23.78 10.96 34.16
CA PRO A 102 -25.20 10.85 33.76
C PRO A 102 -25.67 11.93 32.77
N PHE A 103 -24.96 13.06 32.69
CA PHE A 103 -25.24 14.19 31.80
C PHE A 103 -24.38 14.20 30.53
N ALA A 104 -23.52 13.21 30.32
CA ALA A 104 -22.68 13.12 29.14
C ALA A 104 -23.52 12.86 27.89
N LEU A 105 -23.22 13.60 26.81
CA LEU A 105 -23.89 13.43 25.50
C LEU A 105 -23.49 12.11 24.82
N PHE A 106 -22.29 11.62 25.09
CA PHE A 106 -21.74 10.38 24.56
C PHE A 106 -21.34 9.46 25.71
N LYS A 107 -21.62 8.16 25.55
CA LYS A 107 -21.16 7.12 26.48
C LYS A 107 -19.65 6.94 26.38
N TYR A 108 -19.10 7.09 25.18
CA TYR A 108 -17.68 6.94 24.88
C TYR A 108 -17.18 8.22 24.24
N ASP A 109 -16.28 8.94 24.91
CA ASP A 109 -15.72 10.19 24.42
C ASP A 109 -14.19 10.08 24.41
N TYR A 110 -13.62 10.09 23.21
CA TYR A 110 -12.19 9.88 22.98
C TYR A 110 -11.60 11.01 22.17
N ARG A 111 -10.33 11.32 22.43
CA ARG A 111 -9.54 12.26 21.64
C ARG A 111 -8.22 11.66 21.25
N SER A 112 -7.62 12.16 20.16
CA SER A 112 -6.24 11.78 19.87
C SER A 112 -5.29 12.36 20.92
N VAL A 113 -4.27 11.59 21.24
CA VAL A 113 -3.11 11.99 22.05
C VAL A 113 -1.89 11.78 21.17
N ILE A 114 -1.00 12.78 21.12
CA ILE A 114 0.19 12.78 20.29
C ILE A 114 1.40 12.58 21.20
N ASP A 115 2.21 11.58 20.90
CA ASP A 115 3.45 11.26 21.61
C ASP A 115 4.62 12.10 21.08
N GLU A 116 5.76 12.04 21.78
CA GLU A 116 6.94 12.87 21.47
C GLU A 116 7.53 12.61 20.09
N ASP A 117 7.32 11.40 19.55
CA ASP A 117 7.77 10.98 18.22
C ASP A 117 6.79 11.35 17.09
N GLY A 118 5.67 12.00 17.43
CA GLY A 118 4.62 12.36 16.47
C GLY A 118 3.64 11.22 16.16
N SER A 119 3.80 10.05 16.77
CA SER A 119 2.78 8.99 16.74
C SER A 119 1.56 9.41 17.57
N TRP A 120 0.41 8.78 17.30
CA TRP A 120 -0.84 9.15 17.98
C TRP A 120 -1.77 7.96 18.18
N ALA A 121 -2.60 8.04 19.22
CA ALA A 121 -3.63 7.06 19.55
C ALA A 121 -4.88 7.72 20.15
N LEU A 122 -6.01 7.01 20.13
CA LEU A 122 -7.26 7.45 20.78
C LEU A 122 -7.24 7.13 22.29
N MET A 123 -7.46 8.14 23.12
CA MET A 123 -7.55 8.01 24.58
C MET A 123 -8.85 8.63 25.11
N PRO A 124 -9.39 8.13 26.25
CA PRO A 124 -10.54 8.75 26.89
C PRO A 124 -10.29 10.22 27.21
N VAL A 125 -11.31 11.06 26.99
CA VAL A 125 -11.24 12.50 27.30
C VAL A 125 -10.97 12.77 28.79
N SER A 126 -11.43 11.88 29.68
CA SER A 126 -11.16 11.96 31.12
C SER A 126 -9.67 11.85 31.47
N ASP A 127 -8.90 11.17 30.62
CA ASP A 127 -7.52 10.76 30.91
C ASP A 127 -6.50 11.57 30.11
N SER A 128 -6.96 12.50 29.26
CA SER A 128 -6.11 13.20 28.29
C SER A 128 -6.43 14.69 28.16
N PRO A 129 -5.41 15.57 28.22
CA PRO A 129 -5.59 16.99 27.98
C PRO A 129 -5.95 17.27 26.51
N GLU A 130 -6.42 18.48 26.21
CA GLU A 130 -6.63 18.91 24.83
C GLU A 130 -5.29 19.05 24.09
N ILE A 131 -5.29 18.67 22.81
CA ILE A 131 -4.11 18.82 21.96
C ILE A 131 -3.80 20.30 21.74
N THR A 132 -2.55 20.66 21.98
CA THR A 132 -2.03 21.99 21.68
C THR A 132 -1.55 22.11 20.23
N ASP A 133 -1.53 23.33 19.70
CA ASP A 133 -1.02 23.60 18.34
C ASP A 133 0.44 23.15 18.16
N GLN A 134 1.25 23.18 19.23
CA GLN A 134 2.63 22.69 19.21
C GLN A 134 2.69 21.18 19.02
N GLN A 135 1.85 20.41 19.73
CA GLN A 135 1.78 18.96 19.54
C GLN A 135 1.32 18.58 18.14
N LEU A 136 0.38 19.35 17.56
CA LEU A 136 -0.08 19.10 16.19
C LEU A 136 1.04 19.25 15.15
N THR A 137 2.07 20.07 15.42
CA THR A 137 3.23 20.18 14.52
C THR A 137 4.17 18.97 14.54
N LEU A 138 4.01 18.05 15.51
CA LEU A 138 4.78 16.80 15.57
C LEU A 138 4.21 15.75 14.61
N VAL A 139 2.93 15.84 14.26
CA VAL A 139 2.27 14.88 13.38
C VAL A 139 2.59 15.22 11.93
N ASN A 140 3.19 14.26 11.22
CA ASN A 140 3.38 14.37 9.78
C ASN A 140 2.02 14.21 9.09
N GLU A 141 1.58 15.27 8.39
CA GLU A 141 0.38 15.29 7.56
C GLU A 141 -0.91 14.88 8.32
N PRO A 142 -1.35 15.70 9.29
CA PRO A 142 -2.50 15.36 10.15
C PRO A 142 -3.81 15.14 9.35
N GLU A 143 -3.96 15.79 8.19
CA GLU A 143 -5.13 15.60 7.33
C GLU A 143 -5.17 14.20 6.70
N GLU A 144 -4.01 13.64 6.31
CA GLU A 144 -3.92 12.28 5.78
C GLU A 144 -4.21 11.23 6.86
N GLU A 145 -3.82 11.52 8.10
CA GLU A 145 -4.15 10.70 9.27
C GLU A 145 -5.65 10.73 9.62
N ILE A 146 -6.29 11.91 9.53
CA ILE A 146 -7.74 12.06 9.67
C ILE A 146 -8.45 11.25 8.57
N GLU A 147 -7.99 11.35 7.33
CA GLU A 147 -8.57 10.66 6.19
C GLU A 147 -8.38 9.13 6.29
N ALA A 148 -7.22 8.66 6.73
CA ALA A 148 -6.98 7.24 6.98
C ALA A 148 -7.93 6.68 8.06
N LEU A 149 -8.12 7.41 9.17
CA LEU A 149 -9.11 7.02 10.18
C LEU A 149 -10.53 7.05 9.61
N ARG A 150 -10.88 8.07 8.83
CA ARG A 150 -12.20 8.16 8.18
C ARG A 150 -12.45 6.95 7.28
N LYS A 151 -11.45 6.50 6.52
CA LYS A 151 -11.53 5.28 5.69
C LYS A 151 -11.69 4.01 6.53
N LEU A 152 -10.96 3.90 7.64
CA LEU A 152 -11.15 2.79 8.60
C LEU A 152 -12.58 2.77 9.15
N LEU A 153 -13.12 3.93 9.54
CA LEU A 153 -14.49 4.07 10.01
C LEU A 153 -15.51 3.80 8.90
N CYS A 154 -15.20 4.12 7.65
CA CYS A 154 -16.01 3.69 6.50
C CYS A 154 -16.06 2.16 6.40
N ALA A 155 -14.91 1.47 6.47
CA ALA A 155 -14.85 0.00 6.43
C ALA A 155 -15.69 -0.62 7.57
N ILE A 156 -15.48 -0.17 8.81
CA ILE A 156 -16.22 -0.66 10.00
C ILE A 156 -17.74 -0.45 9.87
N ASN A 157 -18.17 0.64 9.24
CA ASN A 157 -19.61 0.95 9.12
C ASN A 157 -20.17 0.59 7.73
N SER A 158 -19.45 -0.23 6.96
CA SER A 158 -19.82 -0.66 5.60
C SER A 158 -20.21 0.50 4.67
N LYS A 159 -19.52 1.64 4.80
CA LYS A 159 -19.65 2.79 3.90
C LYS A 159 -18.60 2.71 2.81
N LYS A 160 -18.94 3.19 1.62
CA LYS A 160 -18.00 3.29 0.49
C LYS A 160 -16.87 4.26 0.83
N TYR A 161 -15.66 3.87 0.44
CA TYR A 161 -14.47 4.71 0.45
C TYR A 161 -13.60 4.34 -0.75
N ARG A 162 -12.55 5.12 -1.01
CA ARG A 162 -11.57 4.83 -2.06
C ARG A 162 -10.17 4.92 -1.50
N ILE A 163 -9.29 4.14 -2.10
CA ILE A 163 -7.85 4.25 -1.93
C ILE A 163 -7.29 4.64 -3.28
N ASN A 164 -6.48 5.69 -3.33
CA ASN A 164 -5.96 6.28 -4.56
C ASN A 164 -4.44 6.17 -4.67
N THR A 165 -3.74 5.99 -3.52
CA THR A 165 -2.29 5.89 -3.45
C THR A 165 -1.86 4.77 -2.52
N ALA A 166 -0.62 4.31 -2.65
CA ALA A 166 -0.01 3.33 -1.76
C ALA A 166 0.15 3.87 -0.34
N ASP A 167 0.45 5.17 -0.18
CA ASP A 167 0.55 5.81 1.15
C ASP A 167 -0.77 5.76 1.93
N GLU A 168 -1.90 6.04 1.26
CA GLU A 168 -3.23 5.91 1.87
C GLU A 168 -3.49 4.48 2.37
N LEU A 169 -3.10 3.46 1.58
CA LEU A 169 -3.24 2.05 1.98
C LEU A 169 -2.31 1.71 3.16
N LYS A 170 -1.07 2.22 3.16
CA LYS A 170 -0.10 2.03 4.27
C LYS A 170 -0.67 2.57 5.58
N ARG A 171 -1.19 3.81 5.58
CA ARG A 171 -1.79 4.44 6.77
C ARG A 171 -3.04 3.70 7.24
N LEU A 172 -3.94 3.35 6.31
CA LEU A 172 -5.14 2.59 6.64
C LEU A 172 -4.78 1.23 7.27
N THR A 173 -3.82 0.51 6.68
CA THR A 173 -3.36 -0.79 7.19
C THR A 173 -2.73 -0.65 8.57
N ARG A 174 -1.91 0.38 8.80
CA ARG A 174 -1.31 0.66 10.13
C ARG A 174 -2.38 0.93 11.19
N LEU A 175 -3.39 1.75 10.89
CA LEU A 175 -4.49 2.02 11.82
C LEU A 175 -5.33 0.77 12.06
N ALA A 176 -5.62 0.00 11.01
CA ALA A 176 -6.37 -1.24 11.12
C ALA A 176 -5.63 -2.29 11.96
N ASP A 177 -4.32 -2.41 11.82
CA ASP A 177 -3.48 -3.27 12.65
C ASP A 177 -3.53 -2.84 14.13
N TYR A 178 -3.28 -1.55 14.39
CA TYR A 178 -3.30 -1.00 15.75
C TYR A 178 -4.65 -1.19 16.45
N TYR A 179 -5.76 -0.95 15.74
CA TYR A 179 -7.11 -1.12 16.27
C TYR A 179 -7.67 -2.52 16.04
N CYS A 180 -6.85 -3.52 15.68
CA CYS A 180 -7.25 -4.92 15.47
C CYS A 180 -8.50 -5.07 14.58
N ALA A 181 -8.47 -4.44 13.41
CA ALA A 181 -9.54 -4.30 12.44
C ALA A 181 -9.08 -4.63 11.00
N LEU A 182 -7.96 -5.37 10.84
CA LEU A 182 -7.48 -5.83 9.53
C LEU A 182 -8.54 -6.63 8.74
N PRO A 183 -9.32 -7.56 9.36
CA PRO A 183 -10.28 -8.37 8.60
C PRO A 183 -11.38 -7.53 7.90
N VAL A 184 -11.92 -6.51 8.57
CA VAL A 184 -12.97 -5.67 7.97
C VAL A 184 -12.42 -4.78 6.85
N VAL A 185 -11.17 -4.32 6.99
CA VAL A 185 -10.51 -3.57 5.92
C VAL A 185 -10.28 -4.48 4.72
N SER A 186 -9.74 -5.68 4.92
CA SER A 186 -9.54 -6.65 3.85
C SER A 186 -10.83 -6.97 3.10
N ALA A 187 -11.94 -7.25 3.82
CA ALA A 187 -13.23 -7.57 3.24
C ALA A 187 -13.83 -6.45 2.36
N THR A 188 -13.49 -5.19 2.64
CA THR A 188 -14.02 -4.02 1.91
C THR A 188 -13.03 -3.45 0.88
N LEU A 189 -11.79 -3.94 0.89
CA LEU A 189 -10.68 -3.36 0.14
C LEU A 189 -10.83 -3.53 -1.38
N THR A 190 -11.41 -4.63 -1.87
CA THR A 190 -11.62 -4.81 -3.32
C THR A 190 -12.49 -3.70 -3.91
N GLU A 191 -13.58 -3.30 -3.23
CA GLU A 191 -14.40 -2.17 -3.70
C GLU A 191 -13.66 -0.83 -3.57
N ALA A 192 -12.85 -0.67 -2.52
CA ALA A 192 -12.08 0.56 -2.30
C ALA A 192 -10.94 0.76 -3.31
N LEU A 193 -10.38 -0.34 -3.83
CA LEU A 193 -9.33 -0.35 -4.87
C LEU A 193 -9.91 -0.29 -6.29
N PHE A 194 -11.21 -0.52 -6.47
CA PHE A 194 -11.82 -0.52 -7.79
C PHE A 194 -11.70 0.85 -8.47
N LYS A 195 -11.00 0.91 -9.60
CA LYS A 195 -10.65 2.15 -10.33
C LYS A 195 -9.81 3.12 -9.49
N SER A 196 -8.96 2.58 -8.63
CA SER A 196 -7.95 3.37 -7.93
C SER A 196 -6.90 3.89 -8.90
N SER A 197 -6.50 5.15 -8.72
CA SER A 197 -5.40 5.76 -9.49
C SER A 197 -4.06 5.10 -9.26
N MET A 198 -3.88 4.31 -8.19
CA MET A 198 -2.62 3.60 -7.95
C MET A 198 -2.33 2.53 -9.02
N PHE A 199 -3.36 2.08 -9.74
CA PHE A 199 -3.25 1.16 -10.87
C PHE A 199 -3.41 1.83 -12.23
N ASP A 200 -3.61 3.15 -12.26
CA ASP A 200 -3.60 3.91 -13.49
C ASP A 200 -2.14 4.21 -13.87
N ALA A 201 -1.80 4.03 -15.14
CA ALA A 201 -0.52 4.47 -15.65
C ALA A 201 -0.52 6.01 -15.70
N ILE A 202 0.10 6.64 -14.70
CA ILE A 202 0.25 8.09 -14.63
C ILE A 202 1.59 8.43 -15.29
N GLY A 203 1.58 9.15 -16.41
CA GLY A 203 2.82 9.48 -17.11
C GLY A 203 2.68 10.36 -18.34
N SER A 204 3.65 11.26 -18.51
CA SER A 204 3.86 12.00 -19.77
C SER A 204 4.50 11.09 -20.82
N TYR A 205 4.62 11.55 -22.07
CA TYR A 205 5.15 10.84 -23.24
C TYR A 205 6.49 10.08 -23.06
N PHE A 206 7.23 10.25 -21.95
CA PHE A 206 8.57 9.69 -21.73
C PHE A 206 8.71 8.72 -20.54
N SER A 207 7.70 8.61 -19.67
CA SER A 207 7.74 7.70 -18.52
C SER A 207 6.31 7.50 -18.06
N LYS A 208 5.75 6.33 -18.38
CA LYS A 208 4.52 5.83 -17.77
C LYS A 208 4.96 4.88 -16.66
N ALA A 209 4.54 5.15 -15.45
CA ALA A 209 4.64 4.22 -14.34
C ALA A 209 3.28 4.21 -13.62
N CYS A 210 2.89 3.07 -13.07
CA CYS A 210 1.81 3.03 -12.09
C CYS A 210 2.41 2.80 -10.72
N GLU A 211 1.88 3.48 -9.71
CA GLU A 211 2.40 3.42 -8.33
C GLU A 211 2.41 1.98 -7.80
N CYS A 212 1.44 1.16 -8.21
CA CYS A 212 1.40 -0.25 -7.83
C CYS A 212 2.57 -1.08 -8.38
N HIS A 213 3.04 -0.79 -9.60
CA HIS A 213 4.21 -1.46 -10.16
C HIS A 213 5.50 -0.98 -9.51
N ASP A 214 5.63 0.32 -9.25
CA ASP A 214 6.80 0.90 -8.58
C ASP A 214 6.93 0.38 -7.14
N ASP A 215 5.86 0.46 -6.35
CA ASP A 215 5.84 0.10 -4.92
C ASP A 215 5.38 -1.35 -4.65
N CYS A 216 5.52 -2.24 -5.64
CA CYS A 216 4.92 -3.57 -5.58
C CYS A 216 5.39 -4.41 -4.39
N VAL A 217 6.64 -4.24 -3.93
CA VAL A 217 7.19 -4.99 -2.80
C VAL A 217 6.55 -4.55 -1.49
N SER A 218 6.43 -3.24 -1.27
CA SER A 218 5.77 -2.72 -0.07
C SER A 218 4.29 -3.10 -0.07
N LEU A 219 3.62 -2.97 -1.21
CA LEU A 219 2.22 -3.37 -1.38
C LEU A 219 2.02 -4.89 -1.22
N LEU A 220 2.96 -5.72 -1.64
CA LEU A 220 2.92 -7.17 -1.42
C LEU A 220 2.91 -7.52 0.08
N VAL A 221 3.77 -6.86 0.86
CA VAL A 221 3.81 -7.02 2.32
C VAL A 221 2.51 -6.55 2.98
N LEU A 222 1.95 -5.42 2.55
CA LEU A 222 0.65 -4.95 3.04
C LEU A 222 -0.47 -5.91 2.68
N ALA A 223 -0.49 -6.42 1.44
CA ALA A 223 -1.49 -7.36 0.97
C ALA A 223 -1.44 -8.67 1.76
N ARG A 224 -0.24 -9.15 2.11
CA ARG A 224 -0.04 -10.28 3.02
C ARG A 224 -0.60 -10.00 4.41
N LYS A 225 -0.25 -8.84 5.00
CA LYS A 225 -0.74 -8.43 6.33
C LYS A 225 -2.27 -8.32 6.38
N LEU A 226 -2.87 -7.78 5.33
CA LEU A 226 -4.31 -7.69 5.17
C LEU A 226 -4.96 -9.02 4.78
N ARG A 227 -4.18 -10.00 4.32
CA ARG A 227 -4.67 -11.24 3.69
C ARG A 227 -5.61 -10.98 2.51
N HIS A 228 -5.29 -9.97 1.70
CA HIS A 228 -6.13 -9.55 0.57
C HIS A 228 -5.64 -10.20 -0.73
N GLY A 229 -6.24 -11.34 -1.08
CA GLY A 229 -5.79 -12.20 -2.18
C GLY A 229 -5.68 -11.52 -3.55
N VAL A 230 -6.62 -10.64 -3.91
CA VAL A 230 -6.58 -9.94 -5.20
C VAL A 230 -5.38 -9.01 -5.32
N LEU A 231 -5.11 -8.20 -4.28
CA LEU A 231 -3.96 -7.29 -4.27
C LEU A 231 -2.65 -8.08 -4.18
N PHE A 232 -2.64 -9.16 -3.39
CA PHE A 232 -1.46 -10.00 -3.22
C PHE A 232 -1.03 -10.65 -4.54
N ARG A 233 -1.98 -11.22 -5.29
CA ARG A 233 -1.76 -11.78 -6.63
C ARG A 233 -1.07 -10.77 -7.54
N GLU A 234 -1.60 -9.55 -7.64
CA GLU A 234 -1.03 -8.53 -8.53
C GLU A 234 0.36 -8.10 -8.10
N CYS A 235 0.57 -7.80 -6.81
CA CYS A 235 1.86 -7.37 -6.31
C CYS A 235 2.93 -8.48 -6.40
N LEU A 236 2.52 -9.75 -6.26
CA LEU A 236 3.43 -10.89 -6.42
C LEU A 236 3.87 -11.04 -7.87
N ILE A 237 2.95 -10.92 -8.83
CA ILE A 237 3.26 -10.97 -10.26
C ILE A 237 4.33 -9.92 -10.60
N TYR A 238 4.11 -8.66 -10.18
CA TYR A 238 5.08 -7.60 -10.43
C TYR A 238 6.42 -7.88 -9.76
N THR A 239 6.41 -8.27 -8.47
CA THR A 239 7.63 -8.56 -7.70
C THR A 239 8.48 -9.65 -8.36
N VAL A 240 7.86 -10.76 -8.77
CA VAL A 240 8.56 -11.86 -9.46
C VAL A 240 9.04 -11.42 -10.83
N GLY A 241 8.20 -10.72 -11.59
CA GLY A 241 8.47 -10.28 -12.95
C GLY A 241 9.61 -9.28 -13.09
N LYS A 242 9.88 -8.49 -12.04
CA LYS A 242 10.97 -7.50 -12.00
C LYS A 242 12.09 -7.84 -11.02
N TRP A 243 12.13 -9.07 -10.48
CA TRP A 243 13.01 -9.44 -9.37
C TRP A 243 14.47 -9.04 -9.56
N ASP A 244 15.05 -9.28 -10.73
CA ASP A 244 16.45 -8.93 -11.01
C ASP A 244 16.70 -7.43 -11.10
N SER A 245 15.66 -6.64 -11.39
CA SER A 245 15.68 -5.18 -11.42
C SER A 245 15.32 -4.54 -10.08
N LEU A 246 14.86 -5.31 -9.08
CA LEU A 246 14.58 -4.80 -7.74
C LEU A 246 15.87 -4.34 -7.04
N PRO A 247 15.85 -3.18 -6.35
CA PRO A 247 16.91 -2.78 -5.44
C PRO A 247 17.12 -3.81 -4.32
N ASP A 248 18.36 -3.97 -3.85
CA ASP A 248 18.68 -4.87 -2.74
C ASP A 248 17.84 -4.60 -1.48
N PRO A 249 17.58 -3.35 -1.04
CA PRO A 249 16.71 -3.09 0.10
C PRO A 249 15.30 -3.69 -0.03
N GLU A 250 14.73 -3.68 -1.23
CA GLU A 250 13.40 -4.28 -1.48
C GLU A 250 13.46 -5.81 -1.40
N LYS A 251 14.54 -6.43 -1.88
CA LYS A 251 14.75 -7.87 -1.74
C LYS A 251 14.92 -8.27 -0.27
N GLU A 252 15.59 -7.45 0.54
CA GLU A 252 15.74 -7.71 1.97
C GLU A 252 14.40 -7.68 2.71
N ILE A 253 13.50 -6.74 2.39
CA ILE A 253 12.14 -6.71 2.95
C ILE A 253 11.42 -8.05 2.73
N ILE A 254 11.53 -8.65 1.55
CA ILE A 254 10.93 -9.96 1.29
C ILE A 254 11.63 -11.06 2.09
N LYS A 255 12.96 -11.03 2.21
CA LYS A 255 13.76 -12.03 2.94
C LYS A 255 13.48 -12.04 4.45
N GLU A 256 13.04 -10.92 5.02
CA GLU A 256 12.61 -10.84 6.42
C GLU A 256 11.43 -11.78 6.70
N ASP A 257 10.55 -11.98 5.73
CA ASP A 257 9.43 -12.92 5.80
C ASP A 257 9.78 -14.24 5.09
N GLN A 258 10.14 -15.26 5.87
CA GLN A 258 10.62 -16.53 5.33
C GLN A 258 9.58 -17.30 4.49
N GLU A 259 8.28 -17.14 4.79
CA GLU A 259 7.23 -17.80 4.01
C GLU A 259 7.02 -17.09 2.68
N LEU A 260 6.93 -15.76 2.72
CA LEU A 260 6.82 -14.94 1.52
C LEU A 260 8.05 -15.11 0.61
N TYR A 261 9.26 -15.13 1.19
CA TYR A 261 10.49 -15.36 0.44
C TYR A 261 10.50 -16.73 -0.24
N LYS A 262 10.12 -17.80 0.46
CA LYS A 262 10.01 -19.14 -0.13
C LYS A 262 9.03 -19.16 -1.31
N LEU A 263 7.85 -18.54 -1.15
CA LEU A 263 6.87 -18.44 -2.22
C LEU A 263 7.44 -17.70 -3.44
N VAL A 264 8.08 -16.55 -3.22
CA VAL A 264 8.73 -15.78 -4.30
C VAL A 264 9.81 -16.62 -5.00
N GLN A 265 10.64 -17.36 -4.26
CA GLN A 265 11.66 -18.24 -4.84
C GLN A 265 11.06 -19.38 -5.68
N VAL A 266 9.96 -19.99 -5.23
CA VAL A 266 9.24 -21.01 -5.99
C VAL A 266 8.73 -20.41 -7.30
N LYS A 267 8.08 -19.25 -7.26
CA LYS A 267 7.56 -18.58 -8.46
C LYS A 267 8.67 -18.11 -9.41
N LEU A 268 9.79 -17.62 -8.88
CA LEU A 268 10.98 -17.30 -9.68
C LEU A 268 11.55 -18.54 -10.36
N SER A 269 11.60 -19.68 -9.67
CA SER A 269 12.11 -20.93 -10.25
C SER A 269 11.27 -21.36 -11.45
N VAL A 270 9.94 -21.24 -11.35
CA VAL A 270 9.02 -21.50 -12.46
C VAL A 270 9.26 -20.55 -13.64
N LEU A 271 9.43 -19.25 -13.37
CA LEU A 271 9.73 -18.26 -14.41
C LEU A 271 11.07 -18.54 -15.09
N TYR A 272 12.12 -18.82 -14.33
CA TYR A 272 13.44 -19.14 -14.88
C TYR A 272 13.46 -20.45 -15.66
N GLU A 273 12.71 -21.46 -15.23
CA GLU A 273 12.55 -22.71 -15.98
C GLU A 273 11.87 -22.44 -17.33
N LEU A 274 10.78 -21.66 -17.34
CA LEU A 274 10.09 -21.28 -18.57
C LEU A 274 11.01 -20.49 -19.51
N LEU A 275 11.79 -19.55 -18.98
CA LEU A 275 12.79 -18.81 -19.76
C LEU A 275 13.87 -19.72 -20.33
N ALA A 276 14.43 -20.62 -19.54
CA ALA A 276 15.46 -21.55 -19.99
C ALA A 276 14.95 -22.47 -21.11
N LYS A 277 13.73 -23.01 -20.98
CA LYS A 277 13.07 -23.79 -22.04
C LYS A 277 12.88 -22.96 -23.31
N THR A 278 12.38 -21.73 -23.17
CA THR A 278 12.15 -20.83 -24.31
C THR A 278 13.45 -20.48 -25.02
N GLN A 279 14.51 -20.16 -24.29
CA GLN A 279 15.83 -19.90 -24.85
C GLN A 279 16.41 -21.13 -25.56
N GLY A 280 16.24 -22.33 -24.99
CA GLY A 280 16.67 -23.58 -25.60
C GLY A 280 15.94 -23.85 -26.92
N ALA A 281 14.61 -23.71 -26.92
CA ALA A 281 13.78 -23.87 -28.12
C ALA A 281 14.11 -22.81 -29.19
N LEU A 282 14.40 -21.57 -28.78
CA LEU A 282 14.81 -20.50 -29.68
C LEU A 282 16.17 -20.82 -30.32
N LEU A 283 17.15 -21.24 -29.52
CA LEU A 283 18.47 -21.65 -30.03
C LEU A 283 18.35 -22.80 -31.03
N TRP A 284 17.50 -23.79 -30.74
CA TRP A 284 17.22 -24.89 -31.66
C TRP A 284 16.61 -24.40 -32.99
N ALA A 285 15.62 -23.51 -32.93
CA ALA A 285 15.00 -22.90 -34.10
C ALA A 285 16.00 -22.12 -34.97
N ILE A 286 16.95 -21.40 -34.35
CA ILE A 286 18.04 -20.72 -35.07
C ILE A 286 18.94 -21.74 -35.78
N CYS A 287 19.31 -22.84 -35.11
CA CYS A 287 20.16 -23.89 -35.69
C CYS A 287 19.49 -24.56 -36.90
N GLU A 288 18.18 -24.80 -36.82
CA GLU A 288 17.34 -25.31 -37.92
C GLU A 288 17.03 -24.25 -38.99
N LYS A 289 17.50 -23.00 -38.79
CA LYS A 289 17.29 -21.84 -39.67
C LYS A 289 15.80 -21.54 -39.90
N THR A 290 14.95 -21.88 -38.94
CA THR A 290 13.54 -21.50 -38.96
C THR A 290 13.35 -20.06 -38.48
N ILE A 291 14.34 -19.50 -37.77
CA ILE A 291 14.41 -18.10 -37.35
C ILE A 291 15.76 -17.49 -37.77
N ASP A 292 15.74 -16.24 -38.27
CA ASP A 292 16.95 -15.48 -38.64
C ASP A 292 17.59 -14.83 -37.40
N LEU A 293 18.86 -15.17 -37.14
CA LEU A 293 19.65 -14.65 -36.04
C LEU A 293 19.80 -13.13 -36.06
N ASN A 294 19.87 -12.50 -37.25
CA ASN A 294 20.10 -11.05 -37.33
C ASN A 294 18.96 -10.25 -36.70
N LYS A 295 17.72 -10.76 -36.80
CA LYS A 295 16.53 -10.14 -36.19
C LYS A 295 16.59 -10.19 -34.66
N ILE A 296 17.15 -11.24 -34.09
CA ILE A 296 17.28 -11.42 -32.63
C ILE A 296 18.31 -10.44 -32.06
N VAL A 297 19.43 -10.26 -32.78
CA VAL A 297 20.52 -9.36 -32.35
C VAL A 297 20.07 -7.90 -32.34
N GLU A 298 19.21 -7.50 -33.27
CA GLU A 298 18.67 -6.13 -33.33
C GLU A 298 17.74 -5.79 -32.15
N CYS A 299 17.05 -6.79 -31.59
CA CYS A 299 16.08 -6.61 -30.51
C CYS A 299 16.65 -6.83 -29.10
N ASN A 300 17.85 -7.40 -28.99
CA ASN A 300 18.45 -7.71 -27.69
C ASN A 300 19.28 -6.52 -27.18
N HIS A 301 18.68 -5.72 -26.30
CA HIS A 301 19.40 -4.68 -25.58
C HIS A 301 20.12 -5.31 -24.37
N SER A 302 21.45 -5.15 -24.30
CA SER A 302 22.28 -5.68 -23.21
C SER A 302 22.02 -4.96 -21.88
N LYS A 303 20.89 -5.25 -21.25
CA LYS A 303 20.66 -4.97 -19.83
C LYS A 303 20.70 -6.32 -19.13
N GLY A 304 21.54 -6.48 -18.12
CA GLY A 304 21.73 -7.77 -17.41
C GLY A 304 20.54 -8.22 -16.56
N SER A 305 19.32 -7.74 -16.84
CA SER A 305 18.11 -8.11 -16.12
C SER A 305 17.26 -9.07 -16.94
N ILE A 306 16.47 -9.90 -16.24
CA ILE A 306 15.54 -10.85 -16.86
C ILE A 306 14.61 -10.17 -17.88
N GLY A 307 14.11 -8.98 -17.52
CA GLY A 307 13.16 -8.21 -18.32
C GLY A 307 13.73 -7.70 -19.65
N ALA A 308 15.05 -7.62 -19.80
CA ALA A 308 15.69 -7.17 -21.04
C ALA A 308 15.45 -8.12 -22.22
N THR A 309 15.07 -9.38 -21.94
CA THR A 309 14.77 -10.36 -22.98
C THR A 309 13.33 -10.28 -23.50
N ILE A 310 12.46 -9.50 -22.84
CA ILE A 310 11.05 -9.43 -23.22
C ILE A 310 10.87 -8.79 -24.60
N CYS A 311 11.57 -7.68 -24.87
CA CYS A 311 11.48 -7.00 -26.17
C CYS A 311 11.94 -7.90 -27.33
N MET A 312 12.89 -8.81 -27.07
CA MET A 312 13.29 -9.84 -28.03
C MET A 312 12.16 -10.83 -28.31
N TYR A 313 11.47 -11.32 -27.28
CA TYR A 313 10.36 -12.26 -27.47
C TYR A 313 9.14 -11.60 -28.11
N GLU A 314 8.84 -10.34 -27.78
CA GLU A 314 7.79 -9.58 -28.48
C GLU A 314 8.11 -9.39 -29.95
N ALA A 315 9.34 -9.00 -30.29
CA ALA A 315 9.74 -8.84 -31.68
C ALA A 315 9.67 -10.15 -32.47
N ILE A 316 10.02 -11.29 -31.84
CA ILE A 316 9.85 -12.61 -32.44
C ILE A 316 8.36 -12.93 -32.62
N PHE A 317 7.52 -12.61 -31.63
CA PHE A 317 6.09 -12.89 -31.67
C PHE A 317 5.36 -12.11 -32.77
N ASP A 318 5.74 -10.86 -33.01
CA ASP A 318 5.13 -9.98 -34.01
C ASP A 318 5.58 -10.27 -35.45
N GLU A 319 6.60 -11.12 -35.65
CA GLU A 319 7.10 -11.46 -36.97
C GLU A 319 6.11 -12.35 -37.75
N PRO A 320 5.78 -12.04 -39.02
CA PRO A 320 4.85 -12.85 -39.81
C PRO A 320 5.27 -14.32 -39.93
N SER A 321 6.57 -14.61 -39.99
CA SER A 321 7.10 -15.98 -40.02
C SER A 321 6.85 -16.76 -38.73
N PHE A 322 6.59 -16.07 -37.61
CA PHE A 322 6.24 -16.69 -36.34
C PHE A 322 4.84 -17.31 -36.36
N GLN A 323 3.91 -16.72 -37.12
CA GLN A 323 2.58 -17.30 -37.33
C GLN A 323 2.64 -18.64 -38.09
N ASP A 324 3.65 -18.83 -38.93
CA ASP A 324 3.90 -20.10 -39.62
C ASP A 324 4.54 -21.15 -38.67
N LEU A 325 5.42 -20.71 -37.77
CA LEU A 325 5.98 -21.53 -36.69
C LEU A 325 4.92 -22.03 -35.70
N PHE A 326 3.91 -21.20 -35.44
CA PHE A 326 2.78 -21.51 -34.54
C PHE A 326 1.78 -22.51 -35.14
N ARG A 327 1.69 -22.60 -36.47
CA ARG A 327 0.81 -23.57 -37.16
C ARG A 327 1.45 -24.96 -37.30
N GLY A 328 2.78 -25.03 -37.23
CA GLY A 328 3.48 -26.28 -36.93
C GLY A 328 3.33 -26.59 -35.44
N ASP A 329 3.57 -27.83 -35.04
CA ASP A 329 3.54 -28.32 -33.65
C ASP A 329 4.71 -27.72 -32.79
N GLY A 330 4.92 -26.40 -32.90
CA GLY A 330 6.13 -25.71 -32.55
C GLY A 330 6.14 -25.31 -31.07
N GLU A 331 6.80 -26.14 -30.26
CA GLU A 331 7.06 -25.92 -28.84
C GLU A 331 7.50 -24.47 -28.50
N LEU A 332 8.31 -23.84 -29.36
CA LEU A 332 8.76 -22.46 -29.20
C LEU A 332 7.61 -21.43 -29.17
N GLY A 333 6.59 -21.63 -30.01
CA GLY A 333 5.43 -20.75 -30.11
C GLY A 333 4.67 -20.67 -28.80
N GLU A 334 4.34 -21.84 -28.24
CA GLU A 334 3.64 -22.00 -26.96
C GLU A 334 4.46 -21.47 -25.78
N LEU A 335 5.78 -21.68 -25.80
CA LEU A 335 6.68 -21.17 -24.77
C LEU A 335 6.74 -19.63 -24.76
N ILE A 336 6.87 -18.99 -25.93
CA ILE A 336 6.84 -17.52 -26.05
C ILE A 336 5.47 -16.97 -25.65
N LEU A 337 4.37 -17.59 -26.07
CA LEU A 337 3.03 -17.22 -25.62
C LEU A 337 2.88 -17.31 -24.10
N SER A 338 3.46 -18.35 -23.49
CA SER A 338 3.44 -18.54 -22.05
C SER A 338 4.24 -17.45 -21.33
N LEU A 339 5.38 -17.00 -21.88
CA LEU A 339 6.15 -15.88 -21.32
C LEU A 339 5.45 -14.52 -21.47
N LEU A 340 4.86 -14.28 -22.65
CA LEU A 340 4.14 -13.04 -22.95
C LEU A 340 2.68 -13.09 -22.48
N LYS A 341 2.31 -14.14 -21.72
CA LYS A 341 0.95 -14.37 -21.26
C LYS A 341 0.45 -13.14 -20.51
N LYS A 342 -0.70 -12.63 -20.97
CA LYS A 342 -1.40 -11.55 -20.30
C LYS A 342 -2.08 -12.12 -19.06
N ASN A 343 -1.59 -11.77 -17.88
CA ASN A 343 -2.39 -11.97 -16.69
C ASN A 343 -3.51 -10.92 -16.67
N HIS A 344 -4.74 -11.39 -16.47
CA HIS A 344 -5.89 -10.50 -16.32
C HIS A 344 -5.80 -9.81 -14.94
N HIS A 345 -5.17 -8.64 -14.92
CA HIS A 345 -5.15 -7.78 -13.75
C HIS A 345 -6.59 -7.39 -13.36
N ALA A 346 -6.97 -7.69 -12.12
CA ALA A 346 -8.32 -7.49 -11.62
C ALA A 346 -8.56 -6.02 -11.24
N LEU A 347 -7.55 -5.33 -10.70
CA LEU A 347 -7.62 -4.01 -10.09
C LEU A 347 -7.19 -2.87 -11.03
N GLY A 348 -6.44 -3.13 -12.10
CA GLY A 348 -6.11 -2.11 -13.10
C GLY A 348 -5.17 -2.58 -14.23
N CYS A 349 -4.52 -1.64 -14.94
CA CYS A 349 -3.58 -1.93 -16.04
C CYS A 349 -4.10 -2.87 -17.17
N ARG A 350 -5.43 -2.92 -17.37
CA ARG A 350 -6.13 -3.92 -18.22
C ARG A 350 -5.77 -3.94 -19.71
N TYR A 351 -5.01 -2.95 -20.17
CA TYR A 351 -4.64 -2.81 -21.59
C TYR A 351 -3.14 -3.01 -21.84
N GLU A 352 -2.36 -3.27 -20.79
CA GLU A 352 -0.92 -3.47 -20.91
C GLU A 352 -0.56 -4.95 -20.75
N HIS A 353 0.55 -5.36 -21.35
CA HIS A 353 1.08 -6.72 -21.28
C HIS A 353 2.60 -6.65 -21.12
N SER A 354 3.22 -7.78 -20.77
CA SER A 354 4.68 -7.89 -20.73
C SER A 354 5.29 -7.37 -22.01
N GLY A 355 6.27 -6.48 -21.88
CA GLY A 355 7.01 -5.90 -23.00
C GLY A 355 6.46 -4.57 -23.50
N HIS A 356 5.26 -4.19 -23.09
CA HIS A 356 4.62 -2.96 -23.54
C HIS A 356 4.35 -1.98 -22.39
N GLY A 357 4.50 -0.68 -22.67
CA GLY A 357 4.12 0.38 -21.74
C GLY A 357 4.93 0.37 -20.45
N ILE A 358 4.25 0.34 -19.31
CA ILE A 358 4.89 0.33 -17.98
C ILE A 358 5.55 -1.02 -17.67
N PHE A 359 5.22 -2.07 -18.42
CA PHE A 359 5.74 -3.42 -18.25
C PHE A 359 6.79 -3.82 -19.31
N GLU A 360 7.43 -2.84 -19.96
CA GLU A 360 8.47 -3.06 -20.98
C GLU A 360 9.54 -4.06 -20.52
N ASN A 361 9.89 -4.02 -19.24
CA ASN A 361 10.93 -4.87 -18.65
C ASN A 361 10.37 -5.78 -17.54
N THR A 362 9.10 -6.19 -17.60
CA THR A 362 8.45 -7.00 -16.55
C THR A 362 7.65 -8.17 -17.13
N TYR A 363 8.00 -9.40 -16.70
CA TYR A 363 7.20 -10.58 -17.01
C TYR A 363 5.94 -10.62 -16.14
N LEU A 364 4.81 -10.92 -16.76
CA LEU A 364 3.50 -10.94 -16.11
C LEU A 364 2.90 -12.35 -16.10
N CYS A 365 3.66 -13.39 -16.47
CA CYS A 365 3.17 -14.76 -16.61
C CYS A 365 3.11 -15.57 -15.30
N THR A 366 3.48 -14.97 -14.17
CA THR A 366 3.45 -15.63 -12.86
C THR A 366 2.01 -15.93 -12.44
N GLU A 367 1.73 -17.17 -12.05
CA GLU A 367 0.42 -17.55 -11.52
C GLU A 367 0.56 -18.01 -10.07
N ILE A 368 -0.49 -17.77 -9.29
CA ILE A 368 -0.62 -18.27 -7.92
C ILE A 368 -2.05 -18.72 -7.74
N GLU A 369 -2.27 -19.86 -7.11
CA GLU A 369 -3.59 -20.37 -6.76
C GLU A 369 -3.98 -19.99 -5.32
N ASP A 370 -5.27 -20.12 -4.98
CA ASP A 370 -5.78 -19.71 -3.67
C ASP A 370 -5.19 -20.55 -2.52
N ASP A 371 -4.84 -21.81 -2.78
CA ASP A 371 -4.19 -22.73 -1.84
C ASP A 371 -2.68 -22.48 -1.67
N GLU A 372 -2.10 -21.63 -2.51
CA GLU A 372 -0.70 -21.21 -2.41
C GLU A 372 -0.54 -19.91 -1.62
N PHE A 373 -1.65 -19.30 -1.16
CA PHE A 373 -1.55 -18.15 -0.28
C PHE A 373 -0.89 -18.54 1.04
N PRO A 374 -0.04 -17.68 1.60
CA PRO A 374 0.67 -17.99 2.82
C PRO A 374 -0.13 -17.61 4.07
N TRP A 375 -1.45 -17.81 4.00
CA TRP A 375 -2.40 -17.68 5.11
C TRP A 375 -3.57 -18.61 4.86
N ASP A 376 -4.27 -18.97 5.94
CA ASP A 376 -5.50 -19.74 5.86
C ASP A 376 -6.67 -18.85 5.41
N LEU A 377 -7.38 -19.29 4.36
CA LEU A 377 -8.57 -18.61 3.83
C LEU A 377 -9.81 -18.81 4.72
N GLU A 378 -9.81 -19.84 5.57
CA GLU A 378 -10.91 -20.12 6.50
C GLU A 378 -10.76 -19.38 7.84
N GLU A 379 -9.57 -18.83 8.13
CA GLU A 379 -9.32 -18.06 9.34
C GLU A 379 -9.94 -16.66 9.23
N ILE A 380 -10.87 -16.35 10.14
CA ILE A 380 -11.67 -15.11 10.13
C ILE A 380 -11.26 -14.08 11.19
N ASP A 381 -10.42 -14.46 12.16
CA ASP A 381 -10.02 -13.63 13.31
C ASP A 381 -8.49 -13.64 13.45
N TRP A 382 -7.81 -12.91 12.56
CA TRP A 382 -6.35 -12.79 12.50
C TRP A 382 -5.83 -11.40 12.84
#